data_AF-A0A372RCJ8-F1
#
_entry.id   AF-A0A372RCJ8-F1
#
_cell.length_a   1.000
_cell.length_b   1.000
_cell.length_c   1.000
_cell.angle_alpha   90.00
_cell.angle_beta   90.00
_cell.angle_gamma   90.00
#
_symmetry.space_group_name_H-M   'P 1'
#
loop_
_entity.id
_entity.type
_entity.pdbx_description
1 polymer ?
#
loop_
_entity_poly.entity_id
_entity_poly.type
_entity_poly.pdbx_seq_one_letter_code
_entity_poly.pdbx_strand_id
1 'polypeptide(L)'
;MEELTKGMRFTQIPWEAHQINALHQGLLPQDYKLDKLDEKFIMYYPEEEVSCKNIRGVSCFVPLDTPHNVPAQSHEKLSCFFLSENTQLPSELIFIYTHKMSLRFPSGRRQNALHFLIAPTRRMTKEVYEQAVKNLNWNICEMKAFAEVNELVSLNEDLDDVEDFRMVELYWLMEYFYENKANLYMDRLHMIDVTTWIAQTKPKFDDLLNQEFRSFIVFNILLHMDSHTQSDVTTQTYIWDILGELNDVFKWNESNFLDDYLSDTTLRAQG
;
A
#
# COMPACT_ATOMS: atom_id res chain seq x y z
N MET A 1 11.96 4.38 -21.05
CA MET A 1 11.21 4.78 -19.84
C MET A 1 11.85 6.06 -19.37
N GLU A 2 11.09 7.15 -19.24
CA GLU A 2 11.61 8.40 -18.67
C GLU A 2 12.15 8.15 -17.25
N GLU A 3 13.12 8.96 -16.82
CA GLU A 3 13.68 8.86 -15.47
C GLU A 3 12.65 9.41 -14.46
N LEU A 4 11.87 8.52 -13.86
CA LEU A 4 10.82 8.88 -12.91
C LEU A 4 11.41 9.33 -11.57
N THR A 5 11.03 10.54 -11.15
CA THR A 5 11.38 11.10 -9.84
C THR A 5 10.19 11.01 -8.89
N LYS A 6 10.39 10.60 -7.63
CA LYS A 6 9.31 10.51 -6.62
C LYS A 6 8.50 11.82 -6.61
N GLY A 7 7.18 11.68 -6.68
CA GLY A 7 6.22 12.79 -6.70
C GLY A 7 5.97 13.40 -8.07
N MET A 8 6.56 12.86 -9.15
CA MET A 8 6.22 13.25 -10.51
C MET A 8 4.73 13.02 -10.76
N ARG A 9 4.06 14.06 -11.30
CA ARG A 9 2.60 14.13 -11.44
C ARG A 9 2.21 14.02 -12.91
N PHE A 10 1.10 13.32 -13.17
CA PHE A 10 0.56 13.13 -14.51
C PHE A 10 -0.95 13.34 -14.51
N THR A 11 -1.42 14.17 -15.44
CA THR A 11 -2.85 14.38 -15.73
C THR A 11 -3.42 13.34 -16.69
N GLN A 12 -2.53 12.52 -17.29
CA GLN A 12 -2.88 11.39 -18.12
C GLN A 12 -2.07 10.17 -17.70
N ILE A 13 -2.66 8.99 -17.86
CA ILE A 13 -2.02 7.72 -17.50
C ILE A 13 -0.83 7.45 -18.46
N PRO A 14 0.42 7.45 -17.97
CA PRO A 14 1.60 7.32 -18.83
C PRO A 14 1.85 5.88 -19.31
N TRP A 15 1.31 4.89 -18.60
CA TRP A 15 1.43 3.46 -18.90
C TRP A 15 0.22 2.71 -18.35
N GLU A 16 -0.09 1.53 -18.88
CA GLU A 16 -1.19 0.70 -18.37
C GLU A 16 -1.09 0.50 -16.86
N ALA A 17 -2.02 1.11 -16.13
CA ALA A 17 -2.00 1.19 -14.66
C ALA A 17 -3.10 0.29 -14.09
N HIS A 18 -2.68 -0.70 -13.32
CA HIS A 18 -3.55 -1.71 -12.76
C HIS A 18 -3.95 -1.38 -11.33
N GLN A 19 -5.19 -1.70 -10.99
CA GLN A 19 -5.72 -1.67 -9.65
C GLN A 19 -6.61 -2.90 -9.44
N ILE A 20 -6.46 -3.55 -8.30
CA ILE A 20 -7.27 -4.71 -7.95
C ILE A 20 -8.53 -4.25 -7.24
N ASN A 21 -9.65 -4.86 -7.63
CA ASN A 21 -10.99 -4.55 -7.14
C ASN A 21 -11.40 -3.07 -7.27
N ALA A 22 -10.85 -2.32 -8.24
CA ALA A 22 -11.12 -0.89 -8.45
C ALA A 22 -12.62 -0.51 -8.40
N LEU A 23 -13.51 -1.34 -8.96
CA LEU A 23 -14.95 -1.09 -8.99
C LEU A 23 -15.71 -1.65 -7.78
N HIS A 24 -15.11 -2.57 -7.02
CA HIS A 24 -15.79 -3.34 -5.97
C HIS A 24 -15.33 -2.96 -4.56
N GLN A 25 -14.17 -2.33 -4.44
CA GLN A 25 -13.57 -1.88 -3.20
C GLN A 25 -13.94 -0.42 -2.93
N GLY A 26 -14.28 -0.10 -1.68
CA GLY A 26 -14.38 1.30 -1.22
C GLY A 26 -13.00 1.88 -0.95
N LEU A 27 -12.92 3.18 -0.63
CA LEU A 27 -11.65 3.75 -0.20
C LEU A 27 -11.18 3.10 1.11
N LEU A 28 -9.92 2.69 1.12
CA LEU A 28 -9.26 2.21 2.33
C LEU A 28 -8.74 3.39 3.17
N PRO A 29 -8.52 3.20 4.49
CA PRO A 29 -7.91 4.24 5.33
C PRO A 29 -6.55 4.75 4.79
N GLN A 30 -5.80 3.92 4.06
CA GLN A 30 -4.55 4.33 3.40
C GLN A 30 -4.74 5.24 2.17
N ASP A 31 -5.91 5.24 1.56
CA ASP A 31 -6.14 5.90 0.27
C ASP A 31 -6.43 7.40 0.43
N TYR A 32 -6.70 7.87 1.66
CA TYR A 32 -7.02 9.26 1.93
C TYR A 32 -6.54 9.70 3.32
N LYS A 33 -6.72 11.00 3.61
CA LYS A 33 -6.54 11.59 4.94
C LYS A 33 -7.57 12.67 5.12
N LEU A 34 -8.19 12.77 6.30
CA LEU A 34 -9.14 13.85 6.59
C LEU A 34 -8.41 15.20 6.75
N ASP A 35 -9.07 16.27 6.29
CA ASP A 35 -8.62 17.64 6.53
C ASP A 35 -8.79 17.97 8.02
N LYS A 36 -7.70 18.32 8.69
CA LYS A 36 -7.69 18.64 10.13
C LYS A 36 -8.52 19.88 10.47
N LEU A 37 -8.77 20.76 9.49
CA LEU A 37 -9.57 21.96 9.68
C LEU A 37 -11.07 21.69 9.48
N ASP A 38 -11.42 20.64 8.72
CA ASP A 38 -12.80 20.23 8.46
C ASP A 38 -12.85 18.75 8.05
N GLU A 39 -13.05 17.88 9.04
CA GLU A 39 -13.02 16.41 8.90
C GLU A 39 -14.12 15.85 7.98
N LYS A 40 -15.03 16.68 7.47
CA LYS A 40 -15.96 16.30 6.39
C LYS A 40 -15.28 16.16 5.03
N PHE A 41 -14.08 16.73 4.89
CA PHE A 41 -13.33 16.75 3.65
C PHE A 41 -12.03 15.99 3.79
N ILE A 42 -11.52 15.52 2.66
CA ILE A 42 -10.19 14.92 2.58
C ILE A 42 -9.15 15.99 2.23
N MET A 43 -7.92 15.76 2.68
CA MET A 43 -6.74 16.45 2.21
C MET A 43 -6.63 16.29 0.69
N TYR A 44 -6.28 17.37 0.01
CA TYR A 44 -6.07 17.40 -1.43
C TYR A 44 -4.70 17.98 -1.75
N TYR A 45 -4.18 17.62 -2.92
CA TYR A 45 -2.81 17.88 -3.34
C TYR A 45 -2.84 18.62 -4.68
N PRO A 46 -2.91 19.96 -4.68
CA PRO A 46 -2.95 20.77 -5.89
C PRO A 46 -1.82 20.40 -6.85
N GLU A 47 -2.10 20.46 -8.16
CA GLU A 47 -1.13 20.09 -9.20
C GLU A 47 0.20 20.87 -9.09
N GLU A 48 0.12 22.13 -8.67
CA GLU A 48 1.28 23.03 -8.50
C GLU A 48 2.11 22.75 -7.24
N GLU A 49 1.65 21.86 -6.34
CA GLU A 49 2.36 21.58 -5.11
C GLU A 49 3.54 20.62 -5.32
N VAL A 50 4.74 21.07 -4.94
CA VAL A 50 6.01 20.31 -5.10
C VAL A 50 6.25 19.34 -3.93
N SER A 51 5.57 19.51 -2.80
CA SER A 51 5.74 18.64 -1.64
C SER A 51 5.21 17.24 -1.93
N CYS A 52 6.10 16.26 -1.82
CA CYS A 52 5.78 14.84 -2.01
C CYS A 52 5.52 14.11 -0.69
N LYS A 53 5.49 14.86 0.43
CA LYS A 53 5.38 14.30 1.78
C LYS A 53 3.92 14.04 2.14
N ASN A 54 3.65 12.87 2.72
CA ASN A 54 2.36 12.45 3.23
C ASN A 54 1.21 12.49 2.21
N ILE A 55 1.51 12.23 0.93
CA ILE A 55 0.49 12.08 -0.10
C ILE A 55 -0.28 10.77 0.12
N ARG A 56 -1.61 10.86 0.05
CA ARG A 56 -2.54 9.73 0.08
C ARG A 56 -3.30 9.68 -1.22
N GLY A 57 -3.53 8.48 -1.71
CA GLY A 57 -4.31 8.25 -2.90
C GLY A 57 -4.59 6.77 -3.10
N VAL A 58 -5.48 6.47 -4.04
CA VAL A 58 -5.77 5.09 -4.43
C VAL A 58 -4.55 4.52 -5.16
N SER A 59 -4.05 3.41 -4.63
CA SER A 59 -2.83 2.77 -5.10
C SER A 59 -3.03 2.05 -6.43
N CYS A 60 -2.13 2.27 -7.37
CA CYS A 60 -2.08 1.65 -8.68
C CYS A 60 -0.65 1.19 -9.00
N PHE A 61 -0.51 0.18 -9.85
CA PHE A 61 0.79 -0.32 -10.26
C PHE A 61 0.89 -0.52 -11.77
N VAL A 62 2.07 -0.23 -12.32
CA VAL A 62 2.42 -0.49 -13.73
C VAL A 62 3.44 -1.62 -13.76
N PRO A 63 3.07 -2.82 -14.22
CA PRO A 63 4.00 -3.93 -14.42
C PRO A 63 5.14 -3.57 -15.36
N LEU A 64 6.38 -3.90 -14.98
CA LEU A 64 7.56 -3.75 -15.86
C LEU A 64 8.04 -5.08 -16.45
N ASP A 65 7.60 -6.19 -15.89
CA ASP A 65 8.01 -7.54 -16.27
C ASP A 65 6.79 -8.36 -16.71
N THR A 66 6.94 -9.18 -17.77
CA THR A 66 5.87 -10.03 -18.32
C THR A 66 6.22 -11.52 -18.30
N PRO A 67 5.28 -12.42 -17.93
CA PRO A 67 4.02 -12.13 -17.24
C PRO A 67 4.23 -11.48 -15.85
N HIS A 68 3.28 -10.62 -15.48
CA HIS A 68 3.18 -10.07 -14.13
C HIS A 68 2.13 -10.84 -13.33
N ASN A 69 2.49 -11.33 -12.15
CA ASN A 69 1.61 -12.10 -11.28
C ASN A 69 1.36 -11.29 -10.02
N VAL A 70 0.12 -11.34 -9.53
CA VAL A 70 -0.28 -10.63 -8.34
C VAL A 70 -0.78 -11.66 -7.31
N PRO A 71 -0.36 -11.57 -6.03
CA PRO A 71 -0.65 -12.55 -4.98
C PRO A 71 -2.14 -12.67 -4.60
N ALA A 72 -2.87 -13.63 -5.17
CA ALA A 72 -4.23 -14.00 -4.73
C ALA A 72 -4.28 -15.41 -4.15
N GLN A 73 -5.19 -15.62 -3.19
CA GLN A 73 -5.51 -16.98 -2.75
C GLN A 73 -6.25 -17.72 -3.87
N SER A 74 -5.94 -19.01 -4.05
CA SER A 74 -6.46 -19.90 -5.09
C SER A 74 -8.00 -20.02 -5.14
N HIS A 75 -8.70 -19.56 -4.10
CA HIS A 75 -10.15 -19.63 -3.96
C HIS A 75 -10.87 -18.28 -4.10
N GLU A 76 -10.14 -17.16 -4.19
CA GLU A 76 -10.72 -15.82 -4.34
C GLU A 76 -10.78 -15.41 -5.81
N LYS A 77 -11.99 -15.20 -6.35
CA LYS A 77 -12.18 -14.55 -7.66
C LYS A 77 -12.06 -13.04 -7.48
N LEU A 78 -10.84 -12.53 -7.56
CA LEU A 78 -10.61 -11.10 -7.55
C LEU A 78 -10.71 -10.54 -8.97
N SER A 79 -11.35 -9.39 -9.12
CA SER A 79 -11.44 -8.68 -10.39
C SER A 79 -10.28 -7.70 -10.47
N CYS A 80 -9.35 -7.92 -11.40
CA CYS A 80 -8.32 -6.94 -11.74
C CYS A 80 -8.87 -5.95 -12.77
N PHE A 81 -8.54 -4.67 -12.59
CA PHE A 81 -8.89 -3.62 -13.52
C PHE A 81 -7.64 -2.83 -13.93
N PHE A 82 -7.70 -2.17 -15.09
CA PHE A 82 -6.64 -1.27 -15.54
C PHE A 82 -7.18 -0.02 -16.23
N LEU A 83 -6.41 1.07 -16.13
CA LEU A 83 -6.57 2.25 -16.97
C LEU A 83 -5.58 2.16 -18.13
N SER A 84 -6.08 2.37 -19.36
CA SER A 84 -5.24 2.32 -20.55
C SER A 84 -4.26 3.48 -20.58
N GLU A 85 -3.12 3.29 -21.23
CA GLU A 85 -2.20 4.38 -21.57
C GLU A 85 -2.95 5.54 -22.27
N ASN A 86 -2.58 6.77 -21.94
CA ASN A 86 -3.21 8.01 -22.42
C ASN A 86 -4.64 8.26 -21.92
N THR A 87 -5.13 7.49 -20.95
CA THR A 87 -6.39 7.80 -20.27
C THR A 87 -6.24 9.15 -19.57
N GLN A 88 -7.07 10.13 -19.96
CA GLN A 88 -7.11 11.44 -19.32
C GLN A 88 -7.79 11.32 -17.96
N LEU A 89 -7.13 11.84 -16.92
CA LEU A 89 -7.74 11.97 -15.61
C LEU A 89 -8.61 13.23 -15.57
N PRO A 90 -9.78 13.18 -14.91
CA PRO A 90 -10.54 14.37 -14.58
C PRO A 90 -9.67 15.36 -13.78
N SER A 91 -9.93 16.67 -13.95
CA SER A 91 -9.14 17.75 -13.32
C SER A 91 -9.02 17.66 -11.79
N GLU A 92 -9.96 16.96 -11.15
CA GLU A 92 -10.01 16.70 -9.72
C GLU A 92 -9.11 15.56 -9.22
N LEU A 93 -8.48 14.83 -10.14
CA LEU A 93 -7.59 13.72 -9.84
C LEU A 93 -6.23 13.92 -10.52
N ILE A 94 -5.19 13.38 -9.90
CA ILE A 94 -3.83 13.38 -10.45
C ILE A 94 -3.18 12.01 -10.21
N PHE A 95 -2.36 11.56 -11.14
CA PHE A 95 -1.56 10.35 -11.00
C PHE A 95 -0.16 10.72 -10.51
N ILE A 96 0.29 10.15 -9.40
CA ILE A 96 1.54 10.56 -8.75
C ILE A 96 2.45 9.35 -8.60
N TYR A 97 3.63 9.40 -9.20
CA TYR A 97 4.64 8.35 -9.02
C TYR A 97 5.19 8.38 -7.60
N THR A 98 5.28 7.22 -6.96
CA THR A 98 5.87 7.11 -5.62
C THR A 98 7.24 6.44 -5.68
N HIS A 99 7.30 5.19 -6.14
CA HIS A 99 8.50 4.37 -6.10
C HIS A 99 8.40 3.18 -7.04
N LYS A 100 9.54 2.53 -7.29
CA LYS A 100 9.60 1.24 -7.95
C LYS A 100 9.41 0.13 -6.92
N MET A 101 8.37 -0.67 -7.11
CA MET A 101 8.10 -1.87 -6.34
C MET A 101 8.97 -3.03 -6.83
N SER A 102 9.31 -3.92 -5.91
CA SER A 102 9.91 -5.22 -6.21
C SER A 102 9.04 -6.31 -5.61
N LEU A 103 8.54 -7.19 -6.46
CA LEU A 103 7.66 -8.30 -6.09
C LEU A 103 8.40 -9.61 -6.39
N ARG A 104 8.48 -10.52 -5.42
CA ARG A 104 9.08 -11.86 -5.61
C ARG A 104 8.01 -12.94 -5.60
N PHE A 105 7.04 -12.81 -6.52
CA PHE A 105 5.88 -13.70 -6.59
C PHE A 105 5.69 -14.28 -8.00
N PRO A 106 5.46 -15.60 -8.17
CA PRO A 106 5.73 -16.65 -7.16
C PRO A 106 7.20 -16.67 -6.74
N SER A 107 7.49 -17.41 -5.67
CA SER A 107 8.85 -17.59 -5.16
C SER A 107 9.82 -17.98 -6.29
N GLY A 108 11.02 -17.40 -6.25
CA GLY A 108 12.05 -17.62 -7.28
C GLY A 108 11.93 -16.79 -8.56
N ARG A 109 10.85 -16.01 -8.76
CA ARG A 109 10.73 -15.09 -9.90
C ARG A 109 10.60 -13.63 -9.45
N ARG A 110 11.56 -12.80 -9.86
CA ARG A 110 11.51 -11.34 -9.62
C ARG A 110 10.62 -10.66 -10.65
N GLN A 111 9.79 -9.76 -10.17
CA GLN A 111 8.99 -8.85 -10.96
C GLN A 111 9.10 -7.45 -10.37
N ASN A 112 9.15 -6.45 -11.23
CA ASN A 112 9.17 -5.06 -10.84
C ASN A 112 7.88 -4.41 -11.34
N ALA A 113 7.41 -3.44 -10.57
CA ALA A 113 6.34 -2.57 -10.97
C ALA A 113 6.68 -1.13 -10.57
N LEU A 114 6.09 -0.16 -11.25
CA LEU A 114 6.08 1.23 -10.78
C LEU A 114 4.82 1.43 -9.97
N HIS A 115 4.94 2.02 -8.79
CA HIS A 115 3.79 2.35 -7.94
C HIS A 115 3.40 3.81 -8.13
N PHE A 116 2.08 4.02 -8.16
CA PHE A 116 1.47 5.32 -8.31
C PHE A 116 0.28 5.46 -7.38
N LEU A 117 -0.09 6.71 -7.10
CA LEU A 117 -1.30 7.09 -6.40
C LEU A 117 -2.20 7.88 -7.34
N ILE A 118 -3.48 7.55 -7.41
CA ILE A 118 -4.52 8.46 -7.89
C ILE A 118 -4.91 9.31 -6.68
N ALA A 119 -4.65 10.61 -6.69
CA ALA A 119 -4.88 11.50 -5.54
C ALA A 119 -5.82 12.67 -5.90
N PRO A 120 -6.59 13.20 -4.93
CA PRO A 120 -7.46 14.34 -5.15
C PRO A 120 -6.66 15.65 -5.29
N THR A 121 -6.98 16.49 -6.29
CA THR A 121 -6.33 17.79 -6.53
C THR A 121 -7.12 18.98 -5.99
N ARG A 122 -8.37 18.76 -5.60
CA ARG A 122 -9.26 19.77 -5.03
C ARG A 122 -10.02 19.22 -3.83
N ARG A 123 -10.50 20.13 -2.98
CA ARG A 123 -11.32 19.80 -1.81
C ARG A 123 -12.55 18.99 -2.23
N MET A 124 -12.74 17.84 -1.61
CA MET A 124 -13.90 16.95 -1.83
C MET A 124 -14.17 16.09 -0.58
N THR A 125 -15.35 15.48 -0.49
CA THR A 125 -15.65 14.50 0.58
C THR A 125 -15.11 13.12 0.20
N LYS A 126 -15.04 12.20 1.16
CA LYS A 126 -14.64 10.81 0.93
C LYS A 126 -15.50 10.14 -0.14
N GLU A 127 -16.81 10.34 -0.09
CA GLU A 127 -17.76 9.73 -1.03
C GLU A 127 -17.58 10.28 -2.44
N VAL A 128 -17.37 11.59 -2.57
CA VAL A 128 -17.13 12.22 -3.88
C VAL A 128 -15.82 11.71 -4.47
N TYR A 129 -14.78 11.56 -3.65
CA TYR A 129 -13.50 11.01 -4.08
C TYR A 129 -13.61 9.56 -4.52
N GLU A 130 -14.29 8.71 -3.74
CA GLU A 130 -14.52 7.31 -4.09
C GLU A 130 -15.24 7.18 -5.44
N GLN A 131 -16.30 7.97 -5.64
CA GLN A 131 -17.04 7.99 -6.90
C GLN A 131 -16.19 8.52 -8.06
N ALA A 132 -15.36 9.55 -7.83
CA ALA A 132 -14.46 10.06 -8.86
C ALA A 132 -13.48 8.99 -9.35
N VAL A 133 -12.92 8.18 -8.45
CA VAL A 133 -12.03 7.07 -8.80
C VAL A 133 -12.80 5.93 -9.50
N LYS A 134 -13.95 5.52 -8.97
CA LYS A 134 -14.77 4.44 -9.57
C LYS A 134 -15.29 4.77 -10.96
N ASN A 135 -15.51 6.05 -11.25
CA ASN A 135 -16.00 6.54 -12.55
C ASN A 135 -14.91 6.72 -13.61
N LEU A 136 -13.64 6.41 -13.30
CA LEU A 136 -12.60 6.35 -14.33
C LEU A 136 -12.89 5.21 -15.31
N ASN A 137 -12.33 5.30 -16.52
CA ASN A 137 -12.54 4.33 -17.61
C ASN A 137 -11.77 3.02 -17.36
N TRP A 138 -12.11 2.31 -16.29
CA TRP A 138 -11.53 1.03 -15.92
C TRP A 138 -11.90 -0.07 -16.91
N ASN A 139 -10.90 -0.79 -17.40
CA ASN A 139 -11.05 -1.99 -18.21
C ASN A 139 -10.79 -3.23 -17.36
N ILE A 140 -11.46 -4.34 -17.67
CA ILE A 140 -11.20 -5.63 -17.01
C ILE A 140 -9.86 -6.15 -17.48
N CYS A 141 -8.99 -6.54 -16.54
CA CYS A 141 -7.67 -7.09 -16.82
C CYS A 141 -7.69 -8.63 -16.70
N GLU A 142 -6.97 -9.31 -17.58
CA GLU A 142 -6.84 -10.78 -17.58
C GLU A 142 -5.64 -11.28 -16.76
N MET A 143 -4.96 -10.42 -15.99
CA MET A 143 -3.86 -10.85 -15.14
C MET A 143 -4.36 -11.93 -14.19
N LYS A 144 -3.96 -13.17 -14.48
CA LYS A 144 -4.37 -14.35 -13.76
C LYS A 144 -3.70 -14.31 -12.39
N ALA A 145 -4.49 -13.99 -11.38
CA ALA A 145 -4.11 -14.01 -9.98
C ALA A 145 -4.03 -15.47 -9.49
N PHE A 146 -3.12 -16.26 -10.07
CA PHE A 146 -2.79 -17.59 -9.60
C PHE A 146 -1.28 -17.65 -9.42
N ALA A 147 -0.83 -17.51 -8.18
CA ALA A 147 0.25 -18.38 -7.79
C ALA A 147 -0.12 -19.06 -6.47
N GLU A 148 0.32 -20.30 -6.35
CA GLU A 148 0.22 -21.05 -5.11
C GLU A 148 0.78 -20.17 -3.99
N VAL A 149 -0.13 -19.71 -3.13
CA VAL A 149 0.20 -19.10 -1.86
C VAL A 149 0.84 -20.20 -1.07
N ASN A 150 2.14 -20.12 -0.82
CA ASN A 150 2.72 -20.81 0.31
C ASN A 150 3.88 -20.06 0.94
N GLU A 151 4.55 -19.12 0.26
CA GLU A 151 5.73 -18.46 0.82
C GLU A 151 5.82 -17.01 0.34
N LEU A 152 5.92 -16.07 1.29
CA LEU A 152 6.03 -14.63 1.03
C LEU A 152 7.28 -14.28 0.22
N VAL A 153 8.37 -14.96 0.54
CA VAL A 153 9.71 -14.90 -0.06
C VAL A 153 10.44 -16.20 0.41
N SER A 154 11.60 -16.57 -0.13
CA SER A 154 12.32 -17.85 0.13
C SER A 154 12.87 -17.96 1.57
N LEU A 155 12.09 -18.59 2.46
CA LEU A 155 12.25 -18.70 3.92
C LEU A 155 13.67 -18.89 4.50
N ASN A 156 14.62 -19.50 3.80
CA ASN A 156 15.90 -19.89 4.41
C ASN A 156 17.07 -18.90 4.20
N GLU A 157 16.99 -17.97 3.24
CA GLU A 157 18.13 -17.09 2.86
C GLU A 157 17.76 -15.59 2.84
N ASP A 158 16.49 -15.26 3.05
CA ASP A 158 16.01 -13.89 2.85
C ASP A 158 16.57 -12.90 3.87
N LEU A 159 16.88 -13.36 5.08
CA LEU A 159 17.44 -12.54 6.14
C LEU A 159 18.96 -12.71 6.29
N ASP A 160 19.60 -13.55 5.48
CA ASP A 160 21.06 -13.64 5.43
C ASP A 160 21.63 -12.25 5.17
N ASP A 161 22.65 -11.86 5.94
CA ASP A 161 23.32 -10.57 5.85
C ASP A 161 22.44 -9.32 6.14
N VAL A 162 21.22 -9.48 6.67
CA VAL A 162 20.47 -8.35 7.23
C VAL A 162 21.04 -7.99 8.60
N GLU A 163 21.88 -6.95 8.65
CA GLU A 163 22.58 -6.54 9.89
C GLU A 163 21.66 -5.85 10.92
N ASP A 164 20.64 -5.11 10.47
CA ASP A 164 19.76 -4.37 11.39
C ASP A 164 18.67 -5.29 11.91
N PHE A 165 18.78 -5.63 13.19
CA PHE A 165 17.84 -6.50 13.89
C PHE A 165 16.39 -5.99 13.84
N ARG A 166 16.16 -4.67 13.77
CA ARG A 166 14.79 -4.12 13.61
C ARG A 166 14.19 -4.47 12.25
N MET A 167 15.02 -4.58 11.21
CA MET A 167 14.56 -4.99 9.88
C MET A 167 14.27 -6.49 9.81
N VAL A 168 15.02 -7.30 10.57
CA VAL A 168 14.74 -8.73 10.77
C VAL A 168 13.38 -8.91 11.47
N GLU A 169 13.15 -8.23 12.58
CA GLU A 169 11.87 -8.30 13.31
C GLU A 169 10.70 -7.77 12.47
N LEU A 170 10.90 -6.65 11.76
CA LEU A 170 9.88 -6.12 10.87
C LEU A 170 9.49 -7.12 9.78
N TYR A 171 10.46 -7.84 9.20
CA TYR A 171 10.18 -8.88 8.22
C TYR A 171 9.24 -9.96 8.79
N TRP A 172 9.54 -10.48 9.98
CA TRP A 172 8.71 -11.50 10.64
C TRP A 172 7.32 -10.96 11.03
N LEU A 173 7.23 -9.69 11.46
CA LEU A 173 5.95 -9.04 11.76
C LEU A 173 5.06 -8.92 10.52
N MET A 174 5.66 -8.56 9.37
CA MET A 174 4.95 -8.57 8.10
C MET A 174 4.53 -10.01 7.73
N GLU A 175 5.41 -11.00 7.83
CA GLU A 175 5.03 -12.37 7.53
C GLU A 175 3.86 -12.87 8.38
N TYR A 176 3.92 -12.65 9.70
CA TYR A 176 2.83 -12.99 10.60
C TYR A 176 1.50 -12.34 10.19
N PHE A 177 1.49 -11.04 9.89
CA PHE A 177 0.26 -10.35 9.51
C PHE A 177 -0.27 -10.86 8.17
N TYR A 178 0.60 -11.21 7.22
CA TYR A 178 0.20 -11.71 5.91
C TYR A 178 -0.50 -13.06 6.02
N GLU A 179 0.05 -13.97 6.83
CA GLU A 179 -0.49 -15.30 7.03
C GLU A 179 -1.77 -15.30 7.86
N ASN A 180 -1.88 -14.40 8.85
CA ASN A 180 -2.90 -14.52 9.90
C ASN A 180 -3.97 -13.42 9.90
N LYS A 181 -3.73 -12.27 9.25
CA LYS A 181 -4.54 -11.05 9.42
C LYS A 181 -4.85 -10.30 8.13
N ALA A 182 -4.08 -10.48 7.06
CA ALA A 182 -4.24 -9.75 5.81
C ALA A 182 -5.51 -10.20 5.05
N ASN A 183 -6.60 -9.50 5.31
CA ASN A 183 -7.91 -9.75 4.69
C ASN A 183 -8.12 -8.92 3.41
N LEU A 184 -7.29 -7.90 3.18
CA LEU A 184 -7.35 -7.05 1.99
C LEU A 184 -6.18 -7.37 1.05
N TYR A 185 -6.47 -7.29 -0.25
CA TYR A 185 -5.50 -7.63 -1.27
C TYR A 185 -4.32 -6.66 -1.35
N MET A 186 -4.62 -5.37 -1.28
CA MET A 186 -3.58 -4.34 -1.36
C MET A 186 -2.61 -4.43 -0.19
N ASP A 187 -3.08 -4.83 1.00
CA ASP A 187 -2.21 -5.11 2.13
C ASP A 187 -1.24 -6.24 1.79
N ARG A 188 -1.71 -7.35 1.22
CA ARG A 188 -0.85 -8.47 0.79
C ARG A 188 0.23 -8.04 -0.21
N LEU A 189 -0.14 -7.22 -1.19
CA LEU A 189 0.78 -6.69 -2.20
C LEU A 189 1.82 -5.75 -1.59
N HIS A 190 1.39 -4.87 -0.68
CA HIS A 190 2.27 -3.98 0.07
C HIS A 190 3.25 -4.74 0.96
N MET A 191 2.80 -5.81 1.60
CA MET A 191 3.65 -6.65 2.43
C MET A 191 4.71 -7.38 1.63
N ILE A 192 4.33 -7.92 0.46
CA ILE A 192 5.29 -8.55 -0.45
C ILE A 192 6.31 -7.53 -0.95
N ASP A 193 5.92 -6.28 -1.22
CA ASP A 193 6.89 -5.23 -1.55
C ASP A 193 7.88 -4.96 -0.40
N VAL A 194 7.39 -4.85 0.84
CA VAL A 194 8.23 -4.60 2.02
C VAL A 194 9.18 -5.77 2.28
N THR A 195 8.66 -7.00 2.36
CA THR A 195 9.49 -8.19 2.67
C THR A 195 10.48 -8.48 1.53
N THR A 196 10.08 -8.32 0.27
CA THR A 196 10.99 -8.45 -0.88
C THR A 196 12.08 -7.38 -0.85
N TRP A 197 11.74 -6.14 -0.52
CA TRP A 197 12.73 -5.06 -0.41
C TRP A 197 13.76 -5.34 0.69
N ILE A 198 13.32 -5.82 1.86
CA ILE A 198 14.21 -6.23 2.95
C ILE A 198 15.16 -7.34 2.48
N ALA A 199 14.58 -8.40 1.92
CA ALA A 199 15.33 -9.58 1.51
C ALA A 199 16.39 -9.28 0.42
N GLN A 200 16.14 -8.30 -0.45
CA GLN A 200 17.02 -8.00 -1.57
C GLN A 200 18.04 -6.92 -1.28
N THR A 201 17.64 -5.88 -0.55
CA THR A 201 18.49 -4.70 -0.35
C THR A 201 19.24 -4.72 0.96
N LYS A 202 18.90 -5.66 1.85
CA LYS A 202 19.48 -5.80 3.19
C LYS A 202 19.55 -4.44 3.91
N PRO A 203 18.42 -3.72 3.97
CA PRO A 203 18.40 -2.34 4.44
C PRO A 203 18.66 -2.25 5.94
N LYS A 204 19.06 -1.08 6.39
CA LYS A 204 18.99 -0.66 7.79
C LYS A 204 17.66 0.06 8.03
N PHE A 205 17.26 0.21 9.29
CA PHE A 205 16.02 0.90 9.62
C PHE A 205 16.02 2.35 9.13
N ASP A 206 17.17 3.03 9.14
CA ASP A 206 17.31 4.39 8.58
C ASP A 206 16.95 4.44 7.08
N ASP A 207 17.16 3.35 6.33
CA ASP A 207 16.74 3.29 4.93
C ASP A 207 15.21 3.24 4.81
N LEU A 208 14.52 2.57 5.76
CA LEU A 208 13.06 2.58 5.85
C LEU A 208 12.54 4.00 6.16
N LEU A 209 13.18 4.72 7.09
CA LEU A 209 12.84 6.11 7.44
C LEU A 209 13.01 7.08 6.26
N ASN A 210 13.85 6.74 5.29
CA ASN A 210 13.97 7.49 4.03
C ASN A 210 12.93 7.08 2.97
N GLN A 211 12.16 6.03 3.21
CA GLN A 211 11.13 5.50 2.31
C GLN A 211 9.73 5.66 2.91
N GLU A 212 9.27 6.90 2.94
CA GLU A 212 7.98 7.32 3.52
C GLU A 212 6.77 6.45 3.15
N PHE A 213 6.64 5.98 1.91
CA PHE A 213 5.49 5.12 1.54
C PHE A 213 5.59 3.72 2.16
N ARG A 214 6.77 3.08 2.13
CA ARG A 214 6.99 1.80 2.83
C ARG A 214 6.88 1.97 4.34
N SER A 215 7.42 3.05 4.88
CA SER A 215 7.23 3.43 6.28
C SER A 215 5.75 3.55 6.65
N PHE A 216 4.92 4.13 5.77
CA PHE A 216 3.50 4.26 6.02
C PHE A 216 2.77 2.92 5.99
N ILE A 217 3.08 2.06 5.02
CA ILE A 217 2.56 0.69 4.96
C ILE A 217 2.86 -0.02 6.28
N VAL A 218 4.13 0.02 6.70
CA VAL A 218 4.59 -0.58 7.95
C VAL A 218 3.83 -0.01 9.13
N PHE A 219 3.75 1.33 9.26
CA PHE A 219 3.02 1.97 10.35
C PHE A 219 1.56 1.55 10.42
N ASN A 220 0.85 1.56 9.28
CA ASN A 220 -0.55 1.19 9.20
C ASN A 220 -0.74 -0.28 9.62
N ILE A 221 0.06 -1.20 9.10
CA ILE A 221 -0.03 -2.63 9.44
C ILE A 221 0.26 -2.85 10.92
N LEU A 222 1.37 -2.31 11.43
CA LEU A 222 1.77 -2.49 12.82
C LEU A 222 0.75 -1.91 13.80
N LEU A 223 0.10 -0.80 13.45
CA LEU A 223 -0.98 -0.23 14.27
C LEU A 223 -2.22 -1.15 14.34
N HIS A 224 -2.50 -1.89 13.28
CA HIS A 224 -3.61 -2.84 13.21
C HIS A 224 -3.26 -4.24 13.71
N MET A 225 -1.99 -4.51 14.03
CA MET A 225 -1.60 -5.70 14.75
C MET A 225 -2.08 -5.57 16.20
N ASP A 226 -3.22 -6.20 16.50
CA ASP A 226 -3.85 -6.11 17.82
C ASP A 226 -2.88 -6.59 18.90
N SER A 227 -2.47 -5.64 19.76
CA SER A 227 -1.65 -5.88 20.93
C SER A 227 -2.25 -6.92 21.89
N HIS A 228 -3.57 -7.13 21.85
CA HIS A 228 -4.27 -8.15 22.66
C HIS A 228 -4.24 -9.55 22.04
N THR A 229 -3.95 -9.69 20.74
CA THR A 229 -3.81 -11.00 20.09
C THR A 229 -2.38 -11.52 20.06
N GLN A 230 -1.40 -10.67 20.35
CA GLN A 230 -0.02 -11.08 20.51
C GLN A 230 0.29 -11.40 21.97
N SER A 231 0.60 -12.66 22.24
CA SER A 231 0.78 -13.16 23.60
C SER A 231 2.18 -12.92 24.19
N ASP A 232 3.16 -12.47 23.40
CA ASP A 232 4.54 -12.27 23.87
C ASP A 232 4.94 -10.79 23.92
N VAL A 233 5.50 -10.39 25.07
CA VAL A 233 5.93 -9.03 25.41
C VAL A 233 7.01 -8.52 24.45
N THR A 234 7.84 -9.41 23.93
CA THR A 234 8.94 -9.08 23.01
C THR A 234 8.40 -8.55 21.69
N THR A 235 7.41 -9.23 21.11
CA THR A 235 6.80 -8.80 19.84
C THR A 235 6.05 -7.47 20.00
N GLN A 236 5.33 -7.29 21.12
CA GLN A 236 4.69 -6.01 21.42
C GLN A 236 5.71 -4.87 21.57
N THR A 237 6.86 -5.14 22.20
CA THR A 237 7.93 -4.14 22.36
C THR A 237 8.46 -3.69 21.00
N TYR A 238 8.74 -4.62 20.08
CA TYR A 238 9.19 -4.26 18.74
C TYR A 238 8.15 -3.48 17.93
N ILE A 239 6.88 -3.85 18.02
CA ILE A 239 5.79 -3.08 17.38
C ILE A 239 5.81 -1.64 17.88
N TRP A 240 5.84 -1.43 19.20
CA TRP A 240 5.79 -0.10 19.79
C TRP A 240 7.06 0.71 19.54
N ASP A 241 8.24 0.08 19.55
CA ASP A 241 9.51 0.75 19.24
C ASP A 241 9.53 1.24 17.79
N ILE A 242 9.14 0.38 16.84
CA ILE A 242 9.07 0.75 15.41
C ILE A 242 8.02 1.84 15.18
N LEU A 243 6.82 1.70 15.76
CA LEU A 243 5.77 2.72 15.67
C LEU A 243 6.22 4.05 16.28
N GLY A 244 6.95 4.01 17.40
CA GLY A 244 7.52 5.18 18.07
C GLY A 244 8.48 5.95 17.18
N GLU A 245 9.45 5.27 16.58
CA GLU A 245 10.42 5.92 15.67
C GLU A 245 9.74 6.49 14.41
N LEU A 246 8.79 5.76 13.83
CA LEU A 246 8.02 6.23 12.67
C LEU A 246 7.16 7.45 13.03
N ASN A 247 6.53 7.46 14.21
CA ASN A 247 5.84 8.63 14.73
C ASN A 247 6.79 9.81 14.92
N ASP A 248 7.99 9.59 15.49
CA ASP A 248 8.96 10.65 15.71
C ASP A 248 9.44 11.29 14.41
N VAL A 249 9.64 10.51 13.35
CA VAL A 249 10.10 11.01 12.04
C VAL A 249 8.97 11.65 11.25
N PHE A 250 7.82 10.98 11.14
CA PHE A 250 6.74 11.40 10.23
C PHE A 250 5.58 12.15 10.91
N LYS A 251 5.58 12.20 12.24
CA LYS A 251 4.51 12.79 13.08
C LYS A 251 3.14 12.14 12.86
N TRP A 252 3.15 10.83 12.61
CA TRP A 252 1.96 10.00 12.48
C TRP A 252 1.48 9.53 13.84
N ASN A 253 0.23 9.84 14.21
CA ASN A 253 -0.40 9.34 15.43
C ASN A 253 -1.48 8.30 15.09
N GLU A 254 -1.86 7.48 16.06
CA GLU A 254 -2.86 6.42 15.91
C GLU A 254 -4.21 6.96 15.39
N SER A 255 -4.62 8.14 15.87
CA SER A 255 -5.89 8.76 15.47
C SER A 255 -5.94 9.17 13.99
N ASN A 256 -4.80 9.32 13.31
CA ASN A 256 -4.79 9.55 11.86
C ASN A 256 -5.17 8.30 11.05
N PHE A 257 -5.33 7.14 11.69
CA PHE A 257 -5.43 5.82 11.03
C PHE A 257 -6.58 4.94 11.56
N LEU A 258 -7.09 5.19 12.76
CA LEU A 258 -8.11 4.34 13.41
C LEU A 258 -9.56 4.58 12.95
N ASP A 259 -9.85 5.63 12.18
CA ASP A 259 -11.23 6.05 11.90
C ASP A 259 -12.07 5.08 11.03
N ASP A 260 -11.45 4.12 10.33
CA ASP A 260 -12.13 3.42 9.24
C ASP A 260 -12.28 1.89 9.38
N TYR A 261 -11.66 1.25 10.37
CA TYR A 261 -11.78 -0.21 10.54
C TYR A 261 -12.90 -0.62 11.50
N LEU A 262 -13.40 0.32 12.33
CA LEU A 262 -14.42 0.04 13.34
C LEU A 262 -15.86 0.13 12.83
N SER A 263 -16.09 0.60 11.59
CA SER A 263 -17.46 0.74 11.07
C SER A 263 -18.14 -0.59 10.70
N ASP A 264 -17.41 -1.71 10.64
CA ASP A 264 -17.98 -3.01 10.23
C ASP A 264 -18.11 -4.04 11.37
N THR A 265 -17.51 -3.81 12.53
CA THR A 265 -17.65 -4.71 13.70
C THR A 265 -18.87 -4.42 14.58
N THR A 266 -19.48 -3.24 14.48
CA THR A 266 -20.63 -2.85 15.32
C THR A 266 -21.99 -3.24 14.74
N LEU A 267 -22.08 -3.70 13.49
CA LEU A 267 -23.34 -4.11 12.87
C LEU A 267 -23.71 -5.60 13.08
N ARG A 268 -22.85 -6.40 13.73
CA ARG A 268 -23.14 -7.82 14.04
C ARG A 268 -23.52 -8.11 15.50
N ALA A 269 -23.72 -7.09 16.33
CA ALA A 269 -24.14 -7.26 17.72
C ALA A 269 -25.63 -6.99 17.98
N GLN A 270 -26.45 -6.74 16.95
CA GLN A 270 -27.90 -6.62 17.08
C GLN A 270 -28.61 -7.33 15.92
N GLY A 271 -28.89 -8.62 16.13
CA GLY A 271 -29.67 -9.49 15.25
C GLY A 271 -29.86 -10.85 15.89
#